data_AF-A0A379VY48-F1
#
_entry.id   AF-A0A379VY48-F1
#
_cell.length_a   1.000
_cell.length_b   1.000
_cell.length_c   1.000
_cell.angle_alpha   90.00
_cell.angle_beta   90.00
_cell.angle_gamma   90.00
#
_symmetry.space_group_name_H-M   'P 1'
#
loop_
_entity.id
_entity.type
_entity.pdbx_description
1 polymer ?
#
loop_
_entity_poly.entity_id
_entity_poly.type
_entity_poly.pdbx_seq_one_letter_code
_entity_poly.pdbx_strand_id
1 'polypeptide(L)'
;MNIIAIMGPHGVYYKDEPIKELERALQSLGFQIIWPQNSVDLLKFIEHNPRICGVIFDWDEYSLDLCSEINQLNEYLPLYAFINTNSTLDVSVHDMRMALWFFEYALGLAEDIATRIHQYTNEYLDNITPPFTKALFTYAKEGKYTFCTPGHMAGTAYQKSPPGCLFYDFFWRQYLKS
;
A
#
# COMPACT_ATOMS: atom_id res chain seq x y z
N MET A 1 -3.38 5.36 2.26
CA MET A 1 -2.39 4.85 1.30
C MET A 1 -2.95 3.56 0.77
N ASN A 2 -3.36 3.51 -0.50
CA ASN A 2 -3.99 2.31 -1.06
C ASN A 2 -3.84 2.24 -2.58
N ILE A 3 -2.92 2.99 -3.19
CA ILE A 3 -2.70 2.93 -4.64
C ILE A 3 -1.52 2.01 -4.91
N ILE A 4 -1.70 1.00 -5.76
CA ILE A 4 -0.63 0.13 -6.26
C ILE A 4 -0.48 0.38 -7.76
N ALA A 5 0.74 0.62 -8.20
CA ALA A 5 1.08 0.73 -9.61
C ALA A 5 1.49 -0.64 -10.16
N ILE A 6 0.94 -1.05 -11.29
CA ILE A 6 1.32 -2.28 -11.99
C ILE A 6 1.94 -1.90 -13.33
N MET A 7 3.19 -2.30 -13.54
CA MET A 7 3.90 -2.17 -14.81
C MET A 7 3.56 -3.36 -15.70
N GLY A 8 2.84 -3.10 -16.79
CA GLY A 8 2.33 -4.11 -17.73
C GLY A 8 1.16 -3.55 -18.56
N PRO A 9 0.46 -4.36 -19.37
CA PRO A 9 0.62 -5.82 -19.56
C PRO A 9 1.84 -6.20 -20.40
N HIS A 10 2.24 -7.48 -20.33
CA HIS A 10 3.46 -8.01 -20.98
C HIS A 10 3.19 -8.63 -22.36
N GLY A 11 1.92 -8.77 -22.74
CA GLY A 11 1.51 -9.33 -24.03
C GLY A 11 1.65 -10.84 -24.14
N VAL A 12 1.87 -11.53 -23.00
CA VAL A 12 1.97 -12.98 -22.93
C VAL A 12 1.03 -13.53 -21.87
N TYR A 13 0.14 -14.43 -22.28
CA TYR A 13 -0.98 -14.91 -21.46
C TYR A 13 -0.57 -15.52 -20.11
N TYR A 14 0.55 -16.24 -20.06
CA TYR A 14 1.01 -16.88 -18.82
C TYR A 14 1.46 -15.87 -17.74
N LYS A 15 1.80 -14.62 -18.13
CA LYS A 15 2.07 -13.52 -17.20
C LYS A 15 0.83 -12.67 -16.96
N ASP A 16 0.10 -12.36 -18.03
CA ASP A 16 -1.04 -11.44 -17.97
C ASP A 16 -2.23 -12.01 -17.17
N GLU A 17 -2.50 -13.30 -17.25
CA GLU A 17 -3.65 -13.89 -16.53
C GLU A 17 -3.44 -13.92 -14.99
N PRO A 18 -2.28 -14.37 -14.45
CA PRO A 18 -2.01 -14.24 -13.01
C PRO A 18 -2.06 -12.80 -12.50
N ILE A 19 -1.57 -11.83 -13.27
CA ILE A 19 -1.64 -10.41 -12.87
C ILE A 19 -3.08 -9.89 -12.85
N LYS A 20 -3.94 -10.33 -13.77
CA LYS A 20 -5.39 -10.01 -13.73
C LYS A 20 -6.09 -10.64 -12.52
N GLU A 21 -5.74 -11.87 -12.15
CA GLU A 21 -6.25 -12.47 -10.91
C GLU A 21 -5.80 -11.66 -9.69
N LEU A 22 -4.52 -11.26 -9.66
CA LEU A 22 -3.96 -10.43 -8.60
C LEU A 22 -4.61 -9.04 -8.52
N GLU A 23 -4.89 -8.39 -9.64
CA GLU A 23 -5.61 -7.11 -9.68
C GLU A 23 -6.96 -7.22 -8.95
N ARG A 24 -7.74 -8.27 -9.25
CA ARG A 24 -9.03 -8.50 -8.59
C ARG A 24 -8.87 -8.77 -7.10
N ALA A 25 -7.88 -9.58 -6.72
CA ALA A 25 -7.60 -9.88 -5.32
C ALA A 25 -7.21 -8.61 -4.54
N LEU A 26 -6.33 -7.76 -5.09
CA LEU A 26 -5.95 -6.49 -4.49
C LEU A 26 -7.12 -5.50 -4.39
N GLN A 27 -7.97 -5.43 -5.41
CA GLN A 27 -9.19 -4.61 -5.37
C GLN A 27 -10.15 -5.07 -4.26
N SER A 28 -10.27 -6.40 -4.03
CA SER A 28 -11.08 -6.94 -2.94
C SER A 28 -10.56 -6.54 -1.55
N LEU A 29 -9.25 -6.31 -1.42
CA LEU A 29 -8.59 -5.79 -0.21
C LEU A 29 -8.66 -4.25 -0.10
N GLY A 30 -9.32 -3.57 -1.04
CA GLY A 30 -9.52 -2.11 -1.01
C GLY A 30 -8.39 -1.29 -1.63
N PHE A 31 -7.48 -1.93 -2.37
CA PHE A 31 -6.48 -1.22 -3.17
C PHE A 31 -7.08 -0.66 -4.46
N GLN A 32 -6.61 0.52 -4.85
CA GLN A 32 -6.82 1.11 -6.17
C GLN A 32 -5.61 0.78 -7.04
N ILE A 33 -5.87 0.26 -8.24
CA ILE A 33 -4.81 -0.13 -9.18
C ILE A 33 -4.66 0.93 -10.26
N ILE A 34 -3.42 1.28 -10.59
CA ILE A 34 -3.06 2.13 -11.71
C ILE A 34 -2.08 1.42 -12.63
N TRP A 35 -2.11 1.77 -13.92
CA TRP A 35 -1.30 1.15 -14.97
C TRP A 35 -0.48 2.23 -15.69
N PRO A 36 0.71 2.59 -15.19
CA PRO A 36 1.61 3.53 -15.86
C PRO A 36 2.04 3.00 -17.22
N GLN A 37 2.26 3.90 -18.18
CA GLN A 37 2.59 3.50 -19.56
C GLN A 37 4.05 3.04 -19.73
N ASN A 38 4.95 3.55 -18.89
CA ASN A 38 6.38 3.25 -18.90
C ASN A 38 7.03 3.77 -17.61
N SER A 39 8.33 3.49 -17.44
CA SER A 39 9.11 3.90 -16.26
C SER A 39 9.05 5.40 -15.99
N VAL A 40 9.11 6.24 -17.02
CA VAL A 40 9.06 7.71 -16.86
C VAL A 40 7.70 8.16 -16.32
N ASP A 41 6.63 7.55 -16.80
CA ASP A 41 5.27 7.81 -16.31
C ASP A 41 5.11 7.34 -14.86
N LEU A 42 5.59 6.15 -14.53
CA LEU A 42 5.60 5.61 -13.16
C LEU A 42 6.32 6.57 -12.18
N LEU A 43 7.52 7.04 -12.53
CA LEU A 43 8.29 7.94 -11.66
C LEU A 43 7.54 9.26 -11.42
N LYS A 44 6.91 9.82 -12.46
CA LYS A 44 6.07 11.01 -12.30
C LYS A 44 4.86 10.73 -11.41
N PHE A 45 4.23 9.57 -11.54
CA PHE A 45 3.15 9.16 -10.67
C PHE A 45 3.61 9.10 -9.21
N ILE A 46 4.74 8.45 -8.93
CA ILE A 46 5.31 8.34 -7.58
C ILE A 46 5.61 9.73 -7.00
N GLU A 47 6.26 10.60 -7.78
CA GLU A 47 6.62 11.96 -7.37
C GLU A 47 5.39 12.82 -7.00
N HIS A 48 4.30 12.72 -7.76
CA HIS A 48 3.12 13.57 -7.59
C HIS A 48 2.04 12.96 -6.69
N ASN A 49 2.11 11.64 -6.41
CA ASN A 49 1.07 10.91 -5.70
C ASN A 49 1.65 10.11 -4.54
N PRO A 50 1.80 10.72 -3.35
CA PRO A 50 2.33 10.03 -2.16
C PRO A 50 1.43 8.91 -1.64
N ARG A 51 0.22 8.75 -2.21
CA ARG A 51 -0.70 7.64 -1.90
C ARG A 51 -0.31 6.32 -2.57
N ILE A 52 0.62 6.34 -3.52
CA ILE A 52 1.22 5.13 -4.09
C ILE A 52 2.03 4.45 -3.00
N CYS A 53 1.68 3.20 -2.71
CA CYS A 53 2.21 2.42 -1.60
C CYS A 53 2.80 1.07 -2.02
N GLY A 54 2.98 0.86 -3.32
CA GLY A 54 3.68 -0.29 -3.87
C GLY A 54 3.71 -0.27 -5.39
N VAL A 55 4.73 -0.92 -5.95
CA VAL A 55 4.90 -1.08 -7.40
C VAL A 55 5.07 -2.56 -7.71
N ILE A 56 4.27 -3.09 -8.64
CA ILE A 56 4.38 -4.44 -9.20
C ILE A 56 5.01 -4.32 -10.58
N PHE A 57 6.01 -5.15 -10.87
CA PHE A 57 6.66 -5.18 -12.18
C PHE A 57 7.31 -6.54 -12.47
N ASP A 58 7.60 -6.81 -13.74
CA ASP A 58 8.37 -7.97 -14.16
C ASP A 58 9.87 -7.72 -14.00
N TRP A 59 10.55 -8.61 -13.28
CA TRP A 59 11.98 -8.47 -12.95
C TRP A 59 12.89 -8.50 -14.17
N ASP A 60 12.53 -9.26 -15.21
CA ASP A 60 13.39 -9.41 -16.39
C ASP A 60 13.17 -8.25 -17.39
N GLU A 61 11.99 -7.60 -17.36
CA GLU A 61 11.66 -6.48 -18.23
C GLU A 61 12.21 -5.15 -17.73
N TYR A 62 12.20 -4.93 -16.41
CA TYR A 62 12.65 -3.69 -15.80
C TYR A 62 14.00 -3.86 -15.11
N SER A 63 14.94 -2.98 -15.42
CA SER A 63 16.31 -3.05 -14.89
C SER A 63 16.39 -2.61 -13.42
N LEU A 64 17.53 -2.93 -12.81
CA LEU A 64 17.95 -2.36 -11.52
C LEU A 64 17.93 -0.82 -11.52
N ASP A 65 18.06 -0.18 -12.68
CA ASP A 65 18.01 1.29 -12.80
C ASP A 65 16.66 1.83 -12.34
N LEU A 66 15.54 1.18 -12.73
CA LEU A 66 14.21 1.60 -12.28
C LEU A 66 14.08 1.50 -10.76
N CYS A 67 14.61 0.42 -10.18
CA CYS A 67 14.59 0.22 -8.74
C CYS A 67 15.39 1.32 -8.02
N SER A 68 16.55 1.70 -8.56
CA SER A 68 17.38 2.80 -8.05
C SER A 68 16.68 4.16 -8.15
N GLU A 69 16.04 4.47 -9.29
CA GLU A 69 15.27 5.71 -9.49
C GLU A 69 14.09 5.80 -8.52
N ILE A 70 13.36 4.70 -8.29
CA ILE A 70 12.28 4.65 -7.29
C ILE A 70 12.84 4.86 -5.89
N ASN A 71 13.95 4.21 -5.54
CA ASN A 71 14.58 4.29 -4.23
C ASN A 71 15.07 5.72 -3.91
N GLN A 72 15.49 6.49 -4.92
CA GLN A 72 15.84 7.91 -4.77
C GLN A 72 14.63 8.79 -4.42
N LEU A 73 13.42 8.43 -4.90
CA LEU A 73 12.18 9.14 -4.58
C LEU A 73 11.60 8.70 -3.24
N ASN A 74 11.67 7.40 -2.92
CA ASN A 74 11.15 6.82 -1.70
C ASN A 74 11.88 5.52 -1.32
N GLU A 75 12.80 5.62 -0.36
CA GLU A 75 13.67 4.51 0.11
C GLU A 75 12.90 3.32 0.69
N TYR A 76 11.67 3.55 1.17
CA TYR A 76 10.87 2.53 1.84
C TYR A 76 9.74 1.97 0.97
N LEU A 77 9.56 2.48 -0.26
CA LEU A 77 8.44 2.06 -1.12
C LEU A 77 8.57 0.57 -1.47
N PRO A 78 7.56 -0.26 -1.15
CA PRO A 78 7.60 -1.68 -1.48
C PRO A 78 7.63 -1.92 -2.99
N LEU A 79 8.57 -2.76 -3.42
CA LEU A 79 8.75 -3.21 -4.80
C LEU A 79 8.41 -4.71 -4.86
N TYR A 80 7.45 -5.07 -5.71
CA TYR A 80 6.95 -6.43 -5.88
C TYR A 80 7.34 -6.95 -7.25
N ALA A 81 8.50 -7.60 -7.31
CA ALA A 81 9.10 -8.11 -8.53
C ALA A 81 8.59 -9.52 -8.85
N PHE A 82 8.07 -9.71 -10.07
CA PHE A 82 7.71 -11.02 -10.58
C PHE A 82 8.85 -11.63 -11.38
N ILE A 83 9.30 -12.82 -11.00
CA ILE A 83 10.41 -13.54 -11.64
C ILE A 83 9.93 -14.68 -12.54
N ASN A 84 10.73 -15.00 -13.54
CA ASN A 84 10.60 -16.20 -14.35
C ASN A 84 11.60 -17.28 -13.86
N THR A 85 11.42 -18.52 -14.30
CA THR A 85 12.25 -19.67 -13.89
C THR A 85 13.74 -19.52 -14.17
N ASN A 86 14.13 -18.65 -15.10
CA ASN A 86 15.53 -18.40 -15.48
C ASN A 86 16.04 -17.02 -15.06
N SER A 87 15.30 -16.28 -14.21
CA SER A 87 15.71 -14.94 -13.77
C SER A 87 17.00 -15.02 -12.98
N THR A 88 18.01 -14.26 -13.40
CA THR A 88 19.26 -14.11 -12.68
C THR A 88 19.15 -12.97 -11.68
N LEU A 89 19.38 -13.26 -10.41
CA LEU A 89 19.46 -12.26 -9.35
C LEU A 89 20.89 -11.72 -9.26
N ASP A 90 21.28 -10.87 -10.22
CA ASP A 90 22.57 -10.16 -10.15
C ASP A 90 22.39 -8.86 -9.35
N VAL A 91 21.98 -8.99 -8.09
CA VAL A 91 21.78 -7.86 -7.18
C VAL A 91 23.10 -7.55 -6.49
N SER A 92 23.69 -6.40 -6.81
CA SER A 92 24.90 -5.96 -6.12
C SER A 92 24.60 -5.62 -4.66
N VAL A 93 25.50 -6.01 -3.74
CA VAL A 93 25.35 -5.81 -2.29
C VAL A 93 25.24 -4.31 -1.91
N HIS A 94 25.63 -3.39 -2.79
CA HIS A 94 25.50 -1.94 -2.56
C HIS A 94 24.07 -1.41 -2.75
N ASP A 95 23.18 -2.16 -3.43
CA ASP A 95 21.80 -1.75 -3.71
C ASP A 95 20.79 -2.25 -2.65
N MET A 96 21.27 -2.87 -1.56
CA MET A 96 20.49 -3.61 -0.55
C MET A 96 19.57 -2.78 0.36
N ARG A 97 19.31 -1.50 0.08
CA ARG A 97 18.36 -0.70 0.87
C ARG A 97 16.92 -0.75 0.37
N MET A 98 16.68 -1.40 -0.76
CA MET A 98 15.36 -1.46 -1.39
C MET A 98 14.46 -2.49 -0.70
N ALA A 99 13.19 -2.13 -0.47
CA ALA A 99 12.16 -3.03 0.03
C ALA A 99 11.61 -3.93 -1.11
N LEU A 100 12.45 -4.84 -1.60
CA LEU A 100 12.16 -5.70 -2.76
C LEU A 100 11.67 -7.10 -2.34
N TRP A 101 10.53 -7.53 -2.90
CA TRP A 101 9.90 -8.83 -2.66
C TRP A 101 9.66 -9.55 -3.97
N PHE A 102 9.92 -10.86 -3.99
CA PHE A 102 9.82 -11.68 -5.20
C PHE A 102 8.58 -12.58 -5.20
N PHE A 103 7.92 -12.65 -6.35
CA PHE A 103 6.77 -13.51 -6.61
C PHE A 103 6.94 -14.25 -7.94
N GLU A 104 6.24 -15.38 -8.06
CA GLU A 104 6.20 -16.16 -9.30
C GLU A 104 4.85 -15.97 -10.00
N TYR A 105 4.86 -16.05 -11.32
CA TYR A 105 3.63 -16.12 -12.10
C TYR A 105 2.98 -17.50 -11.96
N ALA A 106 1.86 -17.57 -11.24
CA ALA A 106 1.06 -18.78 -11.13
C ALA A 106 -0.42 -18.46 -10.92
N LEU A 107 -1.29 -19.23 -11.58
CA LEU A 107 -2.74 -19.14 -11.40
C LEU A 107 -3.14 -19.69 -10.03
N GLY A 108 -4.15 -19.07 -9.42
CA GLY A 108 -4.69 -19.50 -8.13
C GLY A 108 -3.86 -19.10 -6.90
N LEU A 109 -2.70 -18.43 -7.08
CA LEU A 109 -1.91 -17.87 -5.98
C LEU A 109 -2.21 -16.39 -5.70
N ALA A 110 -3.08 -15.76 -6.48
CA ALA A 110 -3.37 -14.33 -6.40
C ALA A 110 -3.81 -13.86 -5.00
N GLU A 111 -4.65 -14.63 -4.29
CA GLU A 111 -5.13 -14.29 -2.95
C GLU A 111 -4.00 -14.29 -1.91
N ASP A 112 -3.12 -15.29 -1.97
CA ASP A 112 -1.97 -15.40 -1.08
C ASP A 112 -0.96 -14.27 -1.35
N ILE A 113 -0.71 -13.97 -2.62
CA ILE A 113 0.17 -12.86 -3.04
C ILE A 113 -0.43 -11.53 -2.59
N ALA A 114 -1.73 -11.29 -2.82
CA ALA A 114 -2.42 -10.07 -2.40
C ALA A 114 -2.37 -9.88 -0.88
N THR A 115 -2.55 -10.97 -0.11
CA THR A 115 -2.43 -10.96 1.35
C THR A 115 -1.02 -10.56 1.80
N ARG A 116 0.03 -11.10 1.15
CA ARG A 116 1.42 -10.72 1.43
C ARG A 116 1.71 -9.27 1.07
N ILE A 117 1.27 -8.81 -0.11
CA ILE A 117 1.38 -7.40 -0.53
C ILE A 117 0.70 -6.49 0.51
N HIS A 118 -0.48 -6.86 1.00
CA HIS A 118 -1.16 -6.10 2.04
C HIS A 118 -0.36 -6.04 3.35
N GLN A 119 0.26 -7.15 3.76
CA GLN A 119 1.14 -7.20 4.94
C GLN A 119 2.36 -6.30 4.76
N TYR A 120 3.09 -6.41 3.65
CA TYR A 120 4.27 -5.58 3.37
C TYR A 120 3.94 -4.10 3.23
N THR A 121 2.79 -3.76 2.63
CA THR A 121 2.31 -2.37 2.61
C THR A 121 1.98 -1.88 4.01
N ASN A 122 1.41 -2.71 4.89
CA ASN A 122 1.18 -2.31 6.28
C ASN A 122 2.51 -2.13 7.05
N GLU A 123 3.51 -2.98 6.81
CA GLU A 123 4.86 -2.81 7.37
C GLU A 123 5.50 -1.50 6.90
N TYR A 124 5.38 -1.17 5.62
CA TYR A 124 5.81 0.13 5.09
C TYR A 124 5.14 1.30 5.83
N LEU A 125 3.81 1.28 5.97
CA LEU A 125 3.08 2.32 6.69
C LEU A 125 3.51 2.42 8.16
N ASP A 126 3.76 1.28 8.78
CA ASP A 126 4.22 1.18 10.16
C ASP A 126 5.64 1.73 10.35
N ASN A 127 6.52 1.56 9.37
CA ASN A 127 7.90 2.03 9.39
C ASN A 127 8.00 3.54 9.17
N ILE A 128 7.17 4.11 8.28
CA ILE A 128 7.18 5.56 8.02
C ILE A 128 6.39 6.36 9.07
N THR A 129 5.52 5.71 9.85
CA THR A 129 4.69 6.39 10.85
C THR A 129 5.47 6.61 12.15
N PRO A 130 5.61 7.86 12.64
CA PRO A 130 6.29 8.13 13.90
C PRO A 130 5.63 7.40 15.08
N PRO A 131 6.42 6.99 16.10
CA PRO A 131 5.95 6.12 17.18
C PRO A 131 4.77 6.70 17.97
N PHE A 132 4.75 8.02 18.21
CA PHE A 132 3.64 8.68 18.90
C PHE A 132 2.35 8.63 18.07
N THR A 133 2.42 8.98 16.77
CA THR A 133 1.25 8.93 15.86
C THR A 133 0.71 7.50 15.74
N LYS A 134 1.61 6.51 15.66
CA LYS A 134 1.25 5.09 15.64
C LYS A 134 0.47 4.70 16.90
N ALA A 135 1.00 5.04 18.08
CA ALA A 135 0.34 4.78 19.35
C ALA A 135 -1.04 5.48 19.45
N LEU A 136 -1.15 6.73 18.97
CA LEU A 136 -2.40 7.47 18.94
C LEU A 136 -3.45 6.83 18.03
N PHE A 137 -3.06 6.38 16.82
CA PHE A 137 -3.98 5.69 15.92
C PHE A 137 -4.43 4.34 16.46
N THR A 138 -3.51 3.58 17.08
CA THR A 138 -3.85 2.32 17.77
C THR A 138 -4.82 2.56 18.91
N TYR A 139 -4.53 3.55 19.77
CA TYR A 139 -5.40 3.97 20.87
C TYR A 139 -6.82 4.31 20.39
N ALA A 140 -6.92 5.09 19.30
CA ALA A 140 -8.20 5.48 18.68
C ALA A 140 -9.00 4.28 18.14
N LYS A 141 -8.31 3.27 17.57
CA LYS A 141 -8.92 2.06 17.03
C LYS A 141 -9.41 1.11 18.13
N GLU A 142 -8.63 0.94 19.19
CA GLU A 142 -8.95 0.03 20.30
C GLU A 142 -10.12 0.53 21.16
N GLY A 143 -10.34 1.84 21.24
CA GLY A 143 -11.61 2.43 21.70
C GLY A 143 -11.95 2.20 23.17
N LYS A 144 -10.97 1.96 24.05
CA LYS A 144 -11.20 1.59 25.46
C LYS A 144 -11.19 2.78 26.43
N TYR A 145 -12.21 3.63 26.46
CA TYR A 145 -12.31 4.67 27.52
C TYR A 145 -13.73 4.93 28.04
N THR A 146 -13.86 4.83 29.36
CA THR A 146 -14.98 5.34 30.15
C THR A 146 -14.42 6.18 31.29
N PHE A 147 -15.09 7.26 31.68
CA PHE A 147 -14.71 8.14 32.81
C PHE A 147 -13.39 8.91 32.66
N CYS A 148 -13.03 9.31 31.45
CA CYS A 148 -11.91 10.22 31.18
C CYS A 148 -12.40 11.52 30.55
N THR A 149 -11.64 12.61 30.74
CA THR A 149 -11.76 13.78 29.87
C THR A 149 -11.08 13.48 28.52
N PRO A 150 -11.49 14.11 27.41
CA PRO A 150 -12.57 15.10 27.26
C PRO A 150 -13.99 14.53 27.51
N GLY A 151 -14.86 15.33 28.13
CA GLY A 151 -16.19 14.90 28.56
C GLY A 151 -17.16 14.53 27.42
N HIS A 152 -16.81 14.81 26.16
CA HIS A 152 -17.58 14.33 25.02
C HIS A 152 -17.39 12.83 24.73
N MET A 153 -16.36 12.20 25.31
CA MET A 153 -16.13 10.74 25.35
C MET A 153 -16.33 10.06 23.99
N ALA A 154 -15.39 10.29 23.07
CA ALA A 154 -15.46 9.80 21.70
C ALA A 154 -16.78 10.14 20.97
N GLY A 155 -17.32 11.32 21.28
CA GLY A 155 -18.52 11.88 20.66
C GLY A 155 -19.84 11.36 21.23
N THR A 156 -19.80 10.54 22.28
CA THR A 156 -20.99 10.05 23.01
C THR A 156 -21.88 11.19 23.51
N ALA A 157 -21.29 12.29 23.98
CA ALA A 157 -22.10 13.44 24.44
C ALA A 157 -22.80 14.18 23.29
N TYR A 158 -22.20 14.25 22.10
CA TYR A 158 -22.81 14.90 20.94
C TYR A 158 -24.11 14.19 20.52
N GLN A 159 -24.16 12.87 20.67
CA GLN A 159 -25.35 12.08 20.36
C GLN A 159 -26.53 12.29 21.35
N LYS A 160 -26.37 13.14 22.37
CA LYS A 160 -27.43 13.45 23.36
C LYS A 160 -28.25 14.70 23.03
N SER A 161 -27.98 15.39 21.91
CA SER A 161 -28.82 16.52 21.46
C SER A 161 -28.98 16.52 19.94
N PRO A 162 -30.13 16.99 19.38
CA PRO A 162 -30.33 17.02 17.93
C PRO A 162 -29.27 17.81 17.15
N PRO A 163 -28.84 19.02 17.58
CA PRO A 163 -27.73 19.73 16.94
C PRO A 163 -26.39 19.00 17.09
N GLY A 164 -26.18 18.32 18.22
CA GLY A 164 -24.97 17.52 18.45
C GLY A 164 -24.87 16.32 17.53
N CYS A 165 -25.99 15.67 17.18
CA CYS A 165 -26.00 14.58 16.19
C CYS A 165 -25.55 15.09 14.81
N LEU A 166 -26.00 16.27 14.38
CA LEU A 166 -25.54 16.89 13.12
C LEU A 166 -24.03 17.16 13.14
N PHE A 167 -23.52 17.67 14.26
CA PHE A 167 -22.07 17.88 14.45
C PHE A 167 -21.30 16.56 14.43
N TYR A 168 -21.81 15.53 15.10
CA TYR A 168 -21.21 14.20 15.16
C TYR A 168 -21.16 13.55 13.77
N ASP A 169 -22.23 13.64 12.99
CA ASP A 169 -22.28 13.06 11.64
C ASP A 169 -21.37 13.80 10.65
N PHE A 170 -21.23 15.13 10.82
CA PHE A 170 -20.34 15.94 9.99
C PHE A 170 -18.85 15.70 10.32
N PHE A 171 -18.45 15.79 11.59
CA PHE A 171 -17.03 15.74 11.99
C PHE A 171 -16.60 14.37 12.51
N TRP A 172 -17.38 13.73 13.38
CA TRP A 172 -16.90 12.60 14.18
C TRP A 172 -17.05 11.26 13.47
N ARG A 173 -18.17 11.04 12.77
CA ARG A 173 -18.41 9.81 11.98
C ARG A 173 -17.38 9.64 10.86
N GLN A 174 -16.81 10.74 10.37
CA GLN A 174 -15.93 10.78 9.21
C GLN A 174 -14.44 10.96 9.55
N TYR A 175 -14.07 11.62 10.67
CA TYR A 175 -12.69 12.10 10.84
C TYR A 175 -11.99 11.70 12.14
N LEU A 176 -12.69 11.37 13.24
CA LEU A 176 -12.03 11.31 14.55
C LEU A 176 -12.60 10.20 15.44
N LYS A 177 -11.77 9.21 15.79
CA LYS A 177 -11.86 8.49 17.07
C LYS A 177 -10.61 8.71 17.93
N SER A 178 -9.73 9.62 17.51
CA SER A 178 -8.45 9.95 18.12
C SER A 178 -8.54 11.16 19.04
#